data_AF-A0A7H8KMI4-F1
#
_entry.id   AF-A0A7H8KMI4-F1
#
_cell.length_a   1.000
_cell.length_b   1.000
_cell.length_c   1.000
_cell.angle_alpha   90.00
_cell.angle_beta   90.00
_cell.angle_gamma   90.00
#
_symmetry.space_group_name_H-M   'P 1'
#
loop_
_entity.id
_entity.type
_entity.pdbx_description
1 polymer ?
#
loop_
_entity_poly.entity_id
_entity_poly.type
_entity_poly.pdbx_seq_one_letter_code
_entity_poly.pdbx_strand_id
1 'polypeptide(L)'
;MSPEARRWADLRRQIVFRTKRLNVGHLVEADQRYGRRDALGPHGVMLFFVSAAPTEPHGYRLHTAYRLWLASPEADDLPRLLGELADIAAENVARCTATGDRWHPLGPHRSMVNGGDMSPPVGAVYVGVGVTTLDTDQGRWHQVARTLRDAPPGGRRLSAFDLKGQCYALLTDGTALHVDRNPHARLGVDGIRCTRTLDPDRIIHYNPHHDLTEQGDQHTREVWRALGSLHTVLAAHLLPRERP
;
A
#
# COMPACT_ATOMS: atom_id res chain seq x y z
N MET A 1 24.58 -10.81 10.23
CA MET A 1 23.54 -9.84 9.82
C MET A 1 23.09 -9.08 11.05
N SER A 2 22.91 -7.77 10.96
CA SER A 2 22.60 -6.92 12.12
C SER A 2 21.19 -7.17 12.67
N PRO A 3 20.94 -6.90 13.97
CA PRO A 3 19.60 -6.88 14.56
C PRO A 3 18.62 -5.98 13.79
N GLU A 4 19.11 -4.85 13.28
CA GLU A 4 18.33 -3.93 12.46
C GLU A 4 17.88 -4.56 11.13
N ALA A 5 18.76 -5.27 10.42
CA ALA A 5 18.40 -5.94 9.18
C ALA A 5 17.37 -7.06 9.41
N ARG A 6 17.45 -7.78 10.54
CA ARG A 6 16.42 -8.76 10.94
C ARG A 6 15.09 -8.08 11.23
N ARG A 7 15.09 -6.95 11.94
CA ARG A 7 13.90 -6.14 12.21
C ARG A 7 13.23 -5.67 10.92
N TRP A 8 13.99 -5.17 9.96
CA TRP A 8 13.44 -4.74 8.66
C TRP A 8 12.88 -5.90 7.85
N ALA A 9 13.55 -7.06 7.84
CA ALA A 9 13.01 -8.24 7.17
C ALA A 9 11.66 -8.68 7.75
N ASP A 10 11.52 -8.66 9.08
CA ASP A 10 10.25 -8.92 9.76
C ASP A 10 9.18 -7.85 9.43
N LEU A 11 9.53 -6.57 9.50
CA LEU A 11 8.61 -5.49 9.12
C LEU A 11 8.10 -5.62 7.69
N ARG A 12 8.97 -5.94 6.73
CA ARG A 12 8.57 -6.19 5.34
C ARG A 12 7.55 -7.33 5.25
N ARG A 13 7.76 -8.44 5.99
CA ARG A 13 6.79 -9.56 6.07
C ARG A 13 5.45 -9.11 6.65
N GLN A 14 5.48 -8.34 7.75
CA GLN A 14 4.25 -7.82 8.36
C GLN A 14 3.50 -6.89 7.39
N ILE A 15 4.20 -6.01 6.68
CA ILE A 15 3.61 -5.11 5.68
C ILE A 15 3.01 -5.89 4.50
N VAL A 16 3.69 -6.93 4.01
CA VAL A 16 3.13 -7.85 3.01
C VAL A 16 1.83 -8.49 3.52
N PHE A 17 1.79 -8.94 4.77
CA PHE A 17 0.57 -9.50 5.33
C PHE A 17 -0.56 -8.46 5.46
N ARG A 18 -0.25 -7.25 5.95
CA ARG A 18 -1.23 -6.16 6.10
C ARG A 18 -1.79 -5.69 4.76
N THR A 19 -0.94 -5.51 3.76
CA THR A 19 -1.34 -5.13 2.40
C THR A 19 -2.24 -6.19 1.76
N LYS A 20 -1.88 -7.48 1.82
CA LYS A 20 -2.73 -8.58 1.36
C LYS A 20 -4.10 -8.58 2.04
N ARG A 21 -4.12 -8.44 3.38
CA ARG A 21 -5.36 -8.44 4.15
C ARG A 21 -6.25 -7.24 3.79
N LEU A 22 -5.67 -6.05 3.65
CA LEU A 22 -6.43 -4.87 3.23
C LEU A 22 -6.97 -5.03 1.81
N ASN A 23 -6.17 -5.52 0.86
CA ASN A 23 -6.59 -5.72 -0.52
C ASN A 23 -7.78 -6.70 -0.63
N VAL A 24 -7.77 -7.79 0.15
CA VAL A 24 -8.92 -8.70 0.22
C VAL A 24 -10.14 -8.00 0.81
N GLY A 25 -9.98 -7.24 1.89
CA GLY A 25 -11.09 -6.47 2.49
C GLY A 25 -11.66 -5.42 1.53
N HIS A 26 -10.79 -4.69 0.83
CA HIS A 26 -11.13 -3.70 -0.19
C HIS A 26 -11.93 -4.34 -1.33
N LEU A 27 -11.48 -5.50 -1.82
CA LEU A 27 -12.20 -6.26 -2.84
C LEU A 27 -13.61 -6.67 -2.40
N VAL A 28 -13.74 -7.21 -1.18
CA VAL A 28 -15.03 -7.64 -0.64
C VAL A 28 -15.99 -6.45 -0.50
N GLU A 29 -15.53 -5.33 0.06
CA GLU A 29 -16.34 -4.12 0.20
C GLU A 29 -16.70 -3.50 -1.16
N ALA A 30 -15.76 -3.48 -2.11
CA ALA A 30 -16.00 -2.96 -3.45
C ALA A 30 -17.02 -3.81 -4.21
N ASP A 31 -16.95 -5.14 -4.10
CA ASP A 31 -17.93 -6.06 -4.69
C ASP A 31 -19.33 -5.86 -4.08
N GLN A 32 -19.43 -5.79 -2.75
CA GLN A 32 -20.70 -5.61 -2.05
C GLN A 32 -21.39 -4.28 -2.41
N ARG A 33 -20.62 -3.22 -2.63
CA ARG A 33 -21.11 -1.87 -2.95
C ARG A 33 -21.17 -1.58 -4.45
N TYR A 34 -20.82 -2.55 -5.30
CA TYR A 34 -20.77 -2.36 -6.74
C TYR A 34 -22.12 -1.91 -7.30
N GLY A 35 -22.10 -0.88 -8.15
CA GLY A 35 -23.30 -0.29 -8.77
C GLY A 35 -24.18 0.54 -7.83
N ARG A 36 -23.77 0.74 -6.56
CA ARG A 36 -24.49 1.59 -5.59
C ARG A 36 -23.91 3.00 -5.57
N ARG A 37 -24.64 3.94 -4.95
CA ARG A 37 -24.19 5.34 -4.77
C ARG A 37 -22.89 5.44 -3.96
N ASP A 38 -22.65 4.48 -3.08
CA ASP A 38 -21.48 4.36 -2.22
C ASP A 38 -20.46 3.32 -2.75
N ALA A 39 -20.48 3.03 -4.05
CA ALA A 39 -19.50 2.15 -4.69
C ALA A 39 -18.08 2.65 -4.40
N LEU A 40 -17.15 1.71 -4.15
CA LEU A 40 -15.74 2.03 -3.94
C LEU A 40 -14.98 2.02 -5.26
N GLY A 41 -14.01 2.92 -5.35
CA GLY A 41 -13.06 2.98 -6.45
C GLY A 41 -12.06 1.82 -6.42
N PRO A 42 -11.30 1.65 -7.51
CA PRO A 42 -10.34 0.56 -7.67
C PRO A 42 -9.12 0.66 -6.75
N HIS A 43 -8.83 1.85 -6.20
CA HIS A 43 -7.56 2.14 -5.53
C HIS A 43 -7.74 2.50 -4.05
N GLY A 44 -6.67 2.31 -3.29
CA GLY A 44 -6.55 2.67 -1.87
C GLY A 44 -5.11 3.01 -1.53
N VAL A 45 -4.89 3.91 -0.57
CA VAL A 45 -3.54 4.21 -0.01
C VAL A 45 -3.43 3.70 1.41
N MET A 46 -2.23 3.29 1.79
CA MET A 46 -1.86 2.81 3.13
C MET A 46 -0.69 3.61 3.65
N LEU A 47 -0.73 3.98 4.92
CA LEU A 47 0.39 4.56 5.65
C LEU A 47 0.80 3.62 6.77
N PHE A 48 2.09 3.35 6.86
CA PHE A 48 2.67 2.43 7.83
C PHE A 48 3.46 3.18 8.89
N PHE A 49 3.18 2.89 10.16
CA PHE A 49 3.91 3.44 11.30
C PHE A 49 4.30 2.32 12.26
N VAL A 50 5.38 2.52 13.01
CA VAL A 50 5.81 1.58 14.06
C VAL A 50 5.93 2.30 15.39
N SER A 51 5.47 1.67 16.47
CA SER A 51 5.71 2.15 17.83
C SER A 51 6.45 1.08 18.65
N ALA A 52 7.18 1.51 19.68
CA ALA A 52 7.69 0.58 20.67
C ALA A 52 6.54 -0.19 21.33
N ALA A 53 6.72 -1.49 21.52
CA ALA A 53 5.75 -2.37 22.17
C ALA A 53 6.52 -3.49 22.87
N PRO A 54 7.07 -3.26 24.08
CA PRO A 54 7.95 -4.22 24.76
C PRO A 54 7.32 -5.58 25.06
N THR A 55 5.99 -5.65 25.09
CA THR A 55 5.22 -6.88 25.32
C THR A 55 4.98 -7.69 24.04
N GLU A 56 5.28 -7.14 22.87
CA GLU A 56 5.20 -7.86 21.59
C GLU A 56 6.48 -8.66 21.35
N PRO A 57 6.42 -9.83 20.67
CA PRO A 57 7.58 -10.69 20.44
C PRO A 57 8.80 -9.99 19.80
N HIS A 58 8.56 -8.96 18.99
CA HIS A 58 9.60 -8.20 18.29
C HIS A 58 9.92 -6.84 18.94
N GLY A 59 9.28 -6.52 20.08
CA GLY A 59 9.47 -5.25 20.80
C GLY A 59 8.85 -4.02 20.12
N TYR A 60 8.09 -4.20 19.03
CA TYR A 60 7.37 -3.14 18.33
C TYR A 60 6.03 -3.63 17.78
N ARG A 61 5.16 -2.67 17.46
CA ARG A 61 3.89 -2.89 16.78
C ARG A 61 3.83 -2.07 15.49
N LEU A 62 3.41 -2.72 14.39
CA LEU A 62 3.07 -2.07 13.13
C LEU A 62 1.63 -1.58 13.17
N HIS A 63 1.43 -0.30 12.87
CA HIS A 63 0.15 0.38 12.71
C HIS A 63 -0.07 0.66 11.23
N THR A 64 -1.28 0.37 10.74
CA THR A 64 -1.65 0.61 9.35
C THR A 64 -2.91 1.46 9.28
N ALA A 65 -2.77 2.69 8.81
CA ALA A 65 -3.90 3.52 8.43
C ALA A 65 -4.08 3.48 6.92
N TYR A 66 -5.31 3.66 6.43
CA TYR A 66 -5.59 3.60 5.01
C TYR A 66 -6.70 4.55 4.60
N ARG A 67 -6.79 4.82 3.30
CA ARG A 67 -7.96 5.43 2.67
C ARG A 67 -8.37 4.67 1.44
N LEU A 68 -9.67 4.41 1.38
CA LEU A 68 -10.37 3.98 0.18
C LEU A 68 -11.22 5.16 -0.31
N TRP A 69 -11.38 5.27 -1.63
CA TRP A 69 -12.20 6.30 -2.26
C TRP A 69 -13.51 5.71 -2.75
N LEU A 70 -14.53 6.55 -2.86
CA LEU A 70 -15.70 6.23 -3.65
C LEU A 70 -15.30 6.16 -5.13
N ALA A 71 -16.06 5.42 -5.92
CA ALA A 71 -15.87 5.35 -7.35
C ALA A 71 -16.12 6.73 -7.97
N SER A 72 -15.12 7.28 -8.64
CA SER A 72 -15.20 8.52 -9.40
C SER A 72 -14.14 8.51 -10.51
N PRO A 73 -14.30 9.31 -11.58
CA PRO A 73 -13.30 9.39 -12.64
C PRO A 73 -11.89 9.77 -12.12
N GLU A 74 -11.82 10.58 -11.05
CA GLU A 74 -10.57 11.00 -10.43
C GLU A 74 -9.89 9.85 -9.67
N ALA A 75 -10.66 8.90 -9.14
CA ALA A 75 -10.17 7.76 -8.38
C ALA A 75 -9.82 6.53 -9.25
N ASP A 76 -10.01 6.60 -10.58
CA ASP A 76 -9.78 5.48 -11.51
C ASP A 76 -8.32 5.40 -12.00
N ASP A 77 -7.60 6.51 -12.06
CA ASP A 77 -6.21 6.57 -12.52
C ASP A 77 -5.24 6.58 -11.33
N LEU A 78 -4.62 5.43 -11.05
CA LEU A 78 -3.73 5.26 -9.89
C LEU A 78 -2.50 6.19 -9.91
N PRO A 79 -1.69 6.26 -10.99
CA PRO A 79 -0.58 7.22 -11.07
C PRO A 79 -1.01 8.66 -10.80
N ARG A 80 -2.11 9.11 -11.42
CA ARG A 80 -2.61 10.47 -11.22
C ARG A 80 -3.07 10.69 -9.77
N LEU A 81 -3.84 9.78 -9.21
CA LEU A 81 -4.30 9.83 -7.82
C LEU A 81 -3.13 9.95 -6.83
N LEU A 82 -2.05 9.19 -7.06
CA LEU A 82 -0.85 9.25 -6.23
C LEU A 82 -0.10 10.58 -6.37
N GLY A 83 -0.03 11.14 -7.58
CA GLY A 83 0.52 12.47 -7.83
C GLY A 83 -0.25 13.55 -7.07
N GLU A 84 -1.58 13.54 -7.18
CA GLU A 84 -2.46 14.48 -6.47
C GLU A 84 -2.30 14.35 -4.94
N LEU A 85 -2.12 13.14 -4.41
CA LEU A 85 -1.85 12.93 -2.98
C LEU A 85 -0.49 13.47 -2.54
N ALA A 86 0.53 13.38 -3.40
CA ALA A 86 1.85 13.97 -3.13
C ALA A 86 1.76 15.49 -3.06
N ASP A 87 1.03 16.12 -3.98
CA ASP A 87 0.81 17.56 -4.01
C ASP A 87 0.02 18.04 -2.79
N ILE A 88 -1.06 17.34 -2.44
CA ILE A 88 -1.85 17.64 -1.23
C ILE A 88 -1.00 17.51 0.03
N ALA A 89 -0.15 16.48 0.13
CA ALA A 89 0.75 16.31 1.26
C ALA A 89 1.75 17.47 1.33
N ALA A 90 2.36 17.85 0.22
CA ALA A 90 3.32 18.96 0.16
C ALA A 90 2.66 20.31 0.54
N GLU A 91 1.46 20.58 0.04
CA GLU A 91 0.70 21.79 0.39
C GLU A 91 0.36 21.83 1.89
N ASN A 92 -0.08 20.70 2.45
CA ASN A 92 -0.40 20.60 3.87
C ASN A 92 0.82 20.84 4.75
N VAL A 93 1.96 20.26 4.38
CA VAL A 93 3.26 20.50 5.04
C VAL A 93 3.62 21.97 4.98
N ALA A 94 3.59 22.58 3.78
CA ALA A 94 3.97 23.98 3.59
C ALA A 94 3.09 24.93 4.40
N ARG A 95 1.76 24.74 4.37
CA ARG A 95 0.83 25.58 5.11
C ARG A 95 1.02 25.51 6.62
N CYS A 96 1.11 24.31 7.20
CA CYS A 96 1.30 24.18 8.65
C CYS A 96 2.67 24.73 9.07
N THR A 97 3.72 24.50 8.26
CA THR A 97 5.04 25.10 8.50
C THR A 97 4.95 26.64 8.55
N ALA A 98 4.18 27.25 7.66
CA ALA A 98 3.98 28.70 7.65
C ALA A 98 3.25 29.25 8.88
N THR A 99 2.43 28.44 9.56
CA THR A 99 1.74 28.82 10.82
C THR A 99 2.49 28.40 12.07
N GLY A 100 3.66 27.76 11.95
CA GLY A 100 4.42 27.20 13.08
C GLY A 100 3.86 25.87 13.61
N ASP A 101 2.88 25.29 12.93
CA ASP A 101 2.28 24.00 13.27
C ASP A 101 2.97 22.85 12.54
N ARG A 102 2.79 21.62 13.05
CA ARG A 102 3.20 20.39 12.36
C ARG A 102 1.98 19.62 11.87
N TRP A 103 1.83 19.52 10.56
CA TRP A 103 0.82 18.65 9.97
C TRP A 103 1.12 17.16 10.24
N HIS A 104 0.09 16.35 10.42
CA HIS A 104 0.21 14.90 10.50
C HIS A 104 -0.82 14.25 9.58
N PRO A 105 -0.46 13.26 8.74
CA PRO A 105 -1.38 12.69 7.76
C PRO A 105 -2.52 11.87 8.38
N LEU A 106 -2.39 11.48 9.66
CA LEU A 106 -3.46 10.85 10.46
C LEU A 106 -4.24 11.87 11.31
N GLY A 107 -3.85 13.15 11.27
CA GLY A 107 -4.39 14.18 12.14
C GLY A 107 -5.84 14.54 11.81
N PRO A 108 -6.58 15.17 12.76
CA PRO A 108 -7.98 15.52 12.58
C PRO A 108 -8.22 16.55 11.47
N HIS A 109 -7.19 17.34 11.13
CA HIS A 109 -7.26 18.36 10.09
C HIS A 109 -6.53 17.88 8.84
N ARG A 110 -7.29 17.75 7.74
CA ARG A 110 -6.76 17.38 6.42
C ARG A 110 -6.01 16.04 6.45
N SER A 111 -6.66 15.05 7.08
CA SER A 111 -6.21 13.67 7.07
C SER A 111 -6.09 13.14 5.63
N MET A 112 -5.03 12.39 5.38
CA MET A 112 -4.87 11.63 4.13
C MET A 112 -5.62 10.30 4.17
N VAL A 113 -5.92 9.81 5.37
CA VAL A 113 -6.48 8.48 5.62
C VAL A 113 -7.87 8.58 6.27
N ASN A 114 -8.70 7.54 6.16
CA ASN A 114 -10.06 7.51 6.72
C ASN A 114 -10.43 6.18 7.40
N GLY A 115 -9.48 5.26 7.56
CA GLY A 115 -9.69 3.98 8.21
C GLY A 115 -8.39 3.35 8.74
N GLY A 116 -8.53 2.25 9.48
CA GLY A 116 -7.41 1.56 10.11
C GLY A 116 -6.95 2.21 11.43
N ASP A 117 -5.67 2.08 11.73
CA ASP A 117 -5.04 2.53 12.97
C ASP A 117 -4.79 4.05 12.93
N MET A 118 -5.85 4.84 13.06
CA MET A 118 -5.82 6.31 12.91
C MET A 118 -5.21 7.06 14.09
N SER A 119 -5.07 6.41 15.25
CA SER A 119 -4.57 7.01 16.49
C SER A 119 -3.43 6.17 17.08
N PRO A 120 -2.30 6.01 16.37
CA PRO A 120 -1.16 5.28 16.91
C PRO A 120 -0.60 6.02 18.13
N PRO A 121 0.10 5.33 19.04
CA PRO A 121 0.71 5.95 20.22
C PRO A 121 1.65 7.10 19.86
N VAL A 122 1.77 8.07 20.77
CA VAL A 122 2.75 9.15 20.66
C VAL A 122 4.15 8.55 20.46
N GLY A 123 4.89 9.06 19.49
CA GLY A 123 6.22 8.54 19.13
C GLY A 123 6.19 7.40 18.11
N ALA A 124 5.03 7.05 17.53
CA ALA A 124 4.98 6.19 16.36
C ALA A 124 5.75 6.83 15.18
N VAL A 125 6.62 6.04 14.55
CA VAL A 125 7.53 6.49 13.49
C VAL A 125 7.03 6.00 12.15
N TYR A 126 7.03 6.87 11.15
CA TYR A 126 6.70 6.52 9.77
C TYR A 126 7.70 5.52 9.19
N VAL A 127 7.22 4.44 8.57
CA VAL A 127 8.08 3.42 7.94
C VAL A 127 7.81 3.19 6.47
N GLY A 128 6.72 3.74 5.92
CA GLY A 128 6.45 3.61 4.50
C GLY A 128 5.03 3.96 4.09
N VAL A 129 4.81 3.94 2.79
CA VAL A 129 3.51 4.12 2.13
C VAL A 129 3.28 2.95 1.20
N GLY A 130 2.03 2.55 1.05
CA GLY A 130 1.64 1.57 0.06
C GLY A 130 0.32 1.91 -0.60
N VAL A 131 -0.02 1.15 -1.62
CA VAL A 131 -1.26 1.25 -2.36
C VAL A 131 -1.85 -0.13 -2.51
N THR A 132 -3.17 -0.21 -2.48
CA THR A 132 -3.94 -1.37 -2.88
C THR A 132 -4.68 -1.02 -4.15
N THR A 133 -4.67 -1.92 -5.13
CA THR A 133 -5.46 -1.77 -6.34
C THR A 133 -6.19 -3.07 -6.68
N LEU A 134 -7.41 -2.91 -7.16
CA LEU A 134 -8.23 -3.98 -7.73
C LEU A 134 -8.04 -4.08 -9.25
N ASP A 135 -7.30 -3.15 -9.85
CA ASP A 135 -6.83 -3.27 -11.23
C ASP A 135 -5.72 -4.31 -11.28
N THR A 136 -5.73 -5.14 -12.32
CA THR A 136 -4.80 -6.24 -12.48
C THR A 136 -4.43 -6.42 -13.95
N ASP A 137 -3.53 -7.35 -14.23
CA ASP A 137 -3.25 -7.84 -15.58
C ASP A 137 -4.48 -8.47 -16.28
N GLN A 138 -5.54 -8.78 -15.53
CA GLN A 138 -6.82 -9.26 -16.07
C GLN A 138 -7.76 -8.13 -16.50
N GLY A 139 -7.41 -6.87 -16.20
CA GLY A 139 -8.19 -5.70 -16.56
C GLY A 139 -8.47 -4.77 -15.37
N ARG A 140 -9.17 -3.68 -15.67
CA ARG A 140 -9.60 -2.70 -14.67
C ARG A 140 -10.75 -3.23 -13.83
N TRP A 141 -10.87 -2.78 -12.59
CA TRP A 141 -11.89 -3.21 -11.63
C TRP A 141 -13.30 -3.20 -12.22
N HIS A 142 -13.71 -2.12 -12.89
CA HIS A 142 -15.05 -2.00 -13.46
C HIS A 142 -15.34 -3.03 -14.58
N GLN A 143 -14.30 -3.52 -15.26
CA GLN A 143 -14.40 -4.55 -16.29
C GLN A 143 -14.54 -5.92 -15.62
N VAL A 144 -13.67 -6.19 -14.64
CA VAL A 144 -13.61 -7.48 -13.94
C VAL A 144 -14.82 -7.67 -13.02
N ALA A 145 -15.24 -6.65 -12.29
CA ALA A 145 -16.42 -6.69 -11.40
C ALA A 145 -17.71 -7.01 -12.17
N ARG A 146 -17.83 -6.59 -13.43
CA ARG A 146 -18.97 -6.94 -14.29
C ARG A 146 -19.07 -8.45 -14.52
N THR A 147 -17.93 -9.12 -14.70
CA THR A 147 -17.88 -10.58 -14.88
C THR A 147 -18.30 -11.38 -13.64
N LEU A 148 -18.29 -10.78 -12.45
CA LEU A 148 -18.87 -11.42 -11.25
C LEU A 148 -20.40 -11.49 -11.31
N ARG A 149 -21.03 -10.61 -12.10
CA ARG A 149 -22.48 -10.50 -12.24
C ARG A 149 -22.99 -11.29 -13.44
N ASP A 150 -22.22 -11.29 -14.52
CA ASP A 150 -22.53 -12.04 -15.74
C ASP A 150 -22.18 -13.52 -15.56
N ALA A 151 -23.18 -14.40 -15.52
CA ALA A 151 -22.93 -15.84 -15.56
C ALA A 151 -22.66 -16.25 -17.02
N PRO A 152 -21.47 -16.75 -17.39
CA PRO A 152 -21.27 -17.28 -18.73
C PRO A 152 -22.21 -18.47 -18.99
N PRO A 153 -22.81 -18.61 -20.19
CA PRO A 153 -23.64 -19.76 -20.52
C PRO A 153 -22.86 -21.07 -20.31
N GLY A 154 -23.28 -21.90 -19.35
CA GLY A 154 -22.63 -23.17 -19.03
C GLY A 154 -21.38 -23.10 -18.15
N GLY A 155 -21.02 -21.93 -17.61
CA GLY A 155 -19.83 -21.76 -16.77
C GLY A 155 -20.12 -21.54 -15.27
N ARG A 156 -19.05 -21.61 -14.46
CA ARG A 156 -19.12 -21.32 -13.01
C ARG A 156 -19.19 -19.81 -12.78
N ARG A 157 -20.10 -19.36 -11.92
CA ARG A 157 -20.12 -17.97 -11.45
C ARG A 157 -18.84 -17.67 -10.67
N LEU A 158 -18.13 -16.61 -11.05
CA LEU A 158 -16.98 -16.13 -10.30
C LEU A 158 -17.46 -15.43 -9.02
N SER A 159 -16.75 -15.67 -7.93
CA SER A 159 -16.88 -14.92 -6.69
C SER A 159 -15.81 -13.84 -6.61
N ALA A 160 -16.01 -12.83 -5.75
CA ALA A 160 -14.95 -11.85 -5.48
C ALA A 160 -13.63 -12.53 -5.06
N PHE A 161 -13.69 -13.68 -4.37
CA PHE A 161 -12.50 -14.43 -3.94
C PHE A 161 -11.72 -15.08 -5.09
N ASP A 162 -12.31 -15.20 -6.30
CA ASP A 162 -11.63 -15.71 -7.49
C ASP A 162 -10.86 -14.60 -8.24
N LEU A 163 -11.05 -13.33 -7.86
CA LEU A 163 -10.37 -12.22 -8.52
C LEU A 163 -8.96 -12.00 -7.98
N LYS A 164 -8.07 -11.53 -8.87
CA LYS A 164 -6.74 -11.05 -8.50
C LYS A 164 -6.79 -9.67 -7.83
N GLY A 165 -5.68 -9.22 -7.26
CA GLY A 165 -5.50 -7.85 -6.78
C GLY A 165 -4.02 -7.55 -6.60
N GLN A 166 -3.64 -6.28 -6.59
CA GLN A 166 -2.24 -5.89 -6.47
C GLN A 166 -2.02 -4.91 -5.32
N CYS A 167 -0.82 -4.95 -4.74
CA CYS A 167 -0.35 -3.94 -3.81
C CYS A 167 1.07 -3.52 -4.15
N TYR A 168 1.36 -2.24 -3.96
CA TYR A 168 2.71 -1.68 -4.07
C TYR A 168 3.05 -1.02 -2.74
N ALA A 169 4.31 -1.09 -2.29
CA ALA A 169 4.75 -0.34 -1.13
C ALA A 169 6.21 0.10 -1.25
N LEU A 170 6.50 1.29 -0.73
CA LEU A 170 7.84 1.85 -0.56
C LEU A 170 8.09 2.11 0.92
N LEU A 171 9.23 1.62 1.42
CA LEU A 171 9.62 1.69 2.81
C LEU A 171 10.86 2.56 3.00
N THR A 172 11.02 3.11 4.21
CA THR A 172 12.11 4.04 4.53
C THR A 172 13.50 3.41 4.56
N ASP A 173 13.62 2.09 4.54
CA ASP A 173 14.88 1.36 4.35
C ASP A 173 15.26 1.16 2.86
N GLY A 174 14.53 1.82 1.95
CA GLY A 174 14.70 1.71 0.51
C GLY A 174 14.11 0.44 -0.10
N THR A 175 13.24 -0.28 0.63
CA THR A 175 12.55 -1.45 0.08
C THR A 175 11.40 -1.02 -0.83
N ALA A 176 11.31 -1.65 -2.01
CA ALA A 176 10.11 -1.68 -2.82
C ALA A 176 9.48 -3.08 -2.78
N LEU A 177 8.16 -3.14 -2.58
CA LEU A 177 7.35 -4.36 -2.49
C LEU A 177 6.24 -4.32 -3.53
N HIS A 178 6.14 -5.34 -4.38
CA HIS A 178 4.98 -5.58 -5.22
C HIS A 178 4.38 -6.94 -4.86
N VAL A 179 3.11 -6.93 -4.47
CA VAL A 179 2.34 -8.12 -4.15
C VAL A 179 1.26 -8.32 -5.21
N ASP A 180 1.36 -9.41 -5.95
CA ASP A 180 0.29 -9.92 -6.84
C ASP A 180 -0.51 -10.98 -6.07
N ARG A 181 -1.69 -10.60 -5.57
CA ARG A 181 -2.61 -11.53 -4.92
C ARG A 181 -3.36 -12.30 -6.00
N ASN A 182 -2.95 -13.55 -6.22
CA ASN A 182 -3.65 -14.46 -7.13
C ASN A 182 -4.24 -15.66 -6.35
N PRO A 183 -5.57 -15.77 -6.22
CA PRO A 183 -6.22 -16.87 -5.51
C PRO A 183 -6.05 -18.23 -6.19
N HIS A 184 -5.66 -18.25 -7.47
CA HIS A 184 -5.40 -19.45 -8.26
C HIS A 184 -3.89 -19.67 -8.48
N ALA A 185 -3.03 -19.00 -7.70
CA ALA A 185 -1.60 -19.26 -7.73
C ALA A 185 -1.29 -20.72 -7.40
N ARG A 186 -0.29 -21.28 -8.06
CA ARG A 186 0.23 -22.61 -7.72
C ARG A 186 0.84 -22.58 -6.31
N LEU A 187 0.76 -23.71 -5.60
CA LEU A 187 1.45 -23.86 -4.31
C LEU A 187 2.93 -23.48 -4.43
N GLY A 188 3.41 -22.66 -3.49
CA GLY A 188 4.78 -22.13 -3.49
C GLY A 188 4.98 -20.83 -4.28
N VAL A 189 3.99 -20.37 -5.04
CA VAL A 189 4.00 -19.03 -5.66
C VAL A 189 3.26 -18.06 -4.75
N ASP A 190 4.01 -17.24 -4.01
CA ASP A 190 3.44 -16.31 -3.03
C ASP A 190 3.01 -14.95 -3.61
N GLY A 191 3.40 -14.69 -4.87
CA GLY A 191 3.11 -13.46 -5.60
C GLY A 191 3.87 -12.24 -5.08
N ILE A 192 4.92 -12.41 -4.26
CA ILE A 192 5.63 -11.30 -3.62
C ILE A 192 6.96 -11.04 -4.33
N ARG A 193 7.17 -9.81 -4.78
CA ARG A 193 8.43 -9.30 -5.33
C ARG A 193 8.95 -8.21 -4.40
N CYS A 194 10.23 -8.29 -4.05
CA CYS A 194 10.84 -7.38 -3.08
C CYS A 194 12.29 -7.06 -3.47
N THR A 195 12.69 -5.79 -3.40
CA THR A 195 14.09 -5.38 -3.67
C THR A 195 15.07 -5.82 -2.59
N ARG A 196 14.57 -6.12 -1.39
CA ARG A 196 15.36 -6.57 -0.23
C ARG A 196 14.93 -7.96 0.24
N THR A 197 15.74 -8.63 1.06
CA THR A 197 15.35 -9.93 1.61
C THR A 197 14.12 -9.81 2.52
N LEU A 198 13.17 -10.72 2.33
CA LEU A 198 12.08 -10.98 3.28
C LEU A 198 12.49 -12.02 4.32
N ASP A 199 13.53 -12.81 4.04
CA ASP A 199 14.01 -13.84 4.93
C ASP A 199 15.46 -13.57 5.31
N PRO A 200 15.71 -13.07 6.54
CA PRO A 200 17.06 -12.77 6.95
C PRO A 200 17.92 -14.04 6.86
N ASP A 201 17.41 -15.19 7.29
CA ASP A 201 18.22 -16.41 7.40
C ASP A 201 18.52 -17.08 6.05
N ARG A 202 17.90 -16.61 4.97
CA ARG A 202 18.14 -17.09 3.61
C ARG A 202 19.20 -16.25 2.92
N ILE A 203 20.35 -16.87 2.62
CA ILE A 203 21.37 -16.26 1.76
C ILE A 203 20.87 -16.29 0.32
N ILE A 204 20.70 -15.10 -0.27
CA ILE A 204 20.30 -14.93 -1.67
C ILE A 204 21.45 -14.20 -2.37
N HIS A 205 22.15 -14.90 -3.27
CA HIS A 205 23.27 -14.32 -4.02
C HIS A 205 22.82 -13.45 -5.20
N TYR A 206 21.60 -13.65 -5.69
CA TYR A 206 21.01 -12.91 -6.79
C TYR A 206 19.54 -12.61 -6.48
N ASN A 207 19.19 -11.33 -6.44
CA ASN A 207 17.79 -10.90 -6.34
C ASN A 207 17.32 -10.38 -7.72
N PRO A 208 16.46 -11.11 -8.44
CA PRO A 208 15.93 -10.67 -9.72
C PRO A 208 15.04 -9.43 -9.62
N HIS A 209 14.70 -8.98 -8.41
CA HIS A 209 13.85 -7.81 -8.16
C HIS A 209 14.64 -6.65 -7.55
N HIS A 210 15.96 -6.63 -7.64
CA HIS A 210 16.77 -5.54 -7.07
C HIS A 210 16.43 -4.15 -7.65
N ASP A 211 15.98 -4.09 -8.90
CA ASP A 211 15.57 -2.92 -9.67
C ASP A 211 14.04 -2.90 -9.92
N LEU A 212 13.25 -3.46 -8.99
CA LEU A 212 11.80 -3.66 -9.14
C LEU A 212 11.01 -2.42 -9.61
N THR A 213 11.43 -1.20 -9.25
CA THR A 213 10.75 0.05 -9.62
C THR A 213 10.86 0.37 -11.11
N GLU A 214 11.88 -0.17 -11.78
CA GLU A 214 12.13 0.00 -13.22
C GLU A 214 11.57 -1.16 -14.05
N GLN A 215 11.08 -2.23 -13.39
CA GLN A 215 10.52 -3.40 -14.03
C GLN A 215 9.03 -3.21 -14.39
N GLY A 216 8.55 -4.02 -15.34
CA GLY A 216 7.14 -4.04 -15.76
C GLY A 216 6.85 -3.19 -17.00
N ASP A 217 5.56 -2.96 -17.24
CA ASP A 217 5.11 -2.10 -18.33
C ASP A 217 5.23 -0.61 -17.96
N GLN A 218 4.88 0.27 -18.91
CA GLN A 218 4.96 1.71 -18.70
C GLN A 218 4.08 2.19 -17.53
N HIS A 219 2.90 1.61 -17.40
CA HIS A 219 1.95 1.96 -16.34
C HIS A 219 2.49 1.57 -14.96
N THR A 220 3.06 0.37 -14.82
CA THR A 220 3.69 -0.08 -13.57
C THR A 220 4.80 0.86 -13.13
N ARG A 221 5.67 1.30 -14.06
CA ARG A 221 6.72 2.29 -13.75
C ARG A 221 6.16 3.65 -13.37
N GLU A 222 5.04 4.07 -13.94
CA GLU A 222 4.35 5.31 -13.56
C GLU A 222 3.77 5.23 -12.15
N VAL A 223 3.19 4.09 -11.77
CA VAL A 223 2.74 3.82 -10.39
C VAL A 223 3.92 3.93 -9.43
N TRP A 224 5.06 3.31 -9.75
CA TRP A 224 6.25 3.41 -8.91
C TRP A 224 6.78 4.83 -8.77
N ARG A 225 6.86 5.59 -9.86
CA ARG A 225 7.29 6.99 -9.85
C ARG A 225 6.36 7.85 -8.98
N ALA A 226 5.05 7.75 -9.18
CA ALA A 226 4.08 8.53 -8.43
C ALA A 226 4.05 8.15 -6.93
N LEU A 227 4.12 6.85 -6.61
CA LEU A 227 4.26 6.38 -5.24
C LEU A 227 5.56 6.87 -4.59
N GLY A 228 6.66 6.91 -5.37
CA GLY A 228 7.95 7.44 -4.95
C GLY A 228 7.90 8.93 -4.59
N SER A 229 7.22 9.74 -5.40
CA SER A 229 6.99 11.16 -5.11
C SER A 229 6.24 11.35 -3.79
N LEU A 230 5.13 10.63 -3.59
CA LEU A 230 4.37 10.67 -2.34
C LEU A 230 5.22 10.21 -1.15
N HIS A 231 5.93 9.09 -1.28
CA HIS A 231 6.80 8.57 -0.23
C HIS A 231 7.88 9.58 0.18
N THR A 232 8.49 10.25 -0.80
CA THR A 232 9.56 11.24 -0.57
C THR A 232 9.04 12.43 0.24
N VAL A 233 7.87 12.98 -0.13
CA VAL A 233 7.24 14.09 0.61
C VAL A 233 6.94 13.69 2.05
N LEU A 234 6.36 12.50 2.26
CA LEU A 234 6.02 12.00 3.59
C LEU A 234 7.26 11.71 4.43
N ALA A 235 8.26 11.02 3.87
CA ALA A 235 9.49 10.69 4.57
C ALA A 235 10.25 11.95 5.00
N ALA A 236 10.38 12.94 4.12
CA ALA A 236 11.05 14.20 4.41
C ALA A 236 10.39 15.00 5.54
N HIS A 237 9.07 14.87 5.72
CA HIS A 237 8.31 15.58 6.75
C HIS A 237 8.18 14.82 8.07
N LEU A 238 8.01 13.49 8.00
CA LEU A 238 7.67 12.66 9.16
C LEU A 238 8.90 12.10 9.87
N LEU A 239 9.97 11.81 9.14
CA LEU A 239 11.18 11.31 9.75
C LEU A 239 11.90 12.44 10.51
N PRO A 240 12.48 12.14 11.68
CA PRO A 240 13.35 13.09 12.37
C PRO A 240 14.47 13.51 11.42
N ARG A 241 14.69 14.81 11.24
CA ARG A 241 15.97 15.28 10.70
C ARG A 241 17.03 14.85 11.70
N GLU A 242 17.99 14.03 11.27
CA GLU A 242 19.23 13.86 12.01
C GLU A 242 19.75 15.27 12.29
N ARG A 243 19.81 15.66 13.56
CA ARG A 243 20.48 16.91 13.92
C ARG A 243 21.96 16.68 13.63
N PRO A 244 22.62 17.55 12.85
CA PRO A 244 24.07 17.47 12.66
C PRO A 244 24.81 17.56 13.99
#